data_AF-R5LMP6-F1
#
_entry.id   AF-R5LMP6-F1
#
_cell.length_a   1.000
_cell.length_b   1.000
_cell.length_c   1.000
_cell.angle_alpha   90.00
_cell.angle_beta   90.00
_cell.angle_gamma   90.00
#
_symmetry.space_group_name_H-M   'P 1'
#
loop_
_entity.id
_entity.type
_entity.pdbx_description
1 polymer ?
#
loop_
_entity_poly.entity_id
_entity_poly.type
_entity_poly.pdbx_seq_one_letter_code
_entity_poly.pdbx_strand_id
1 'polypeptide(L)'
;MKISFLTIVCLLIFYSCTEHYESEDEEKIISTTDSFATHYFNYNLKEAMPFCTPESEKWIRYKASNIFQEDIDVLRNQDEGATHKTDDITYVNDTSAIVKCHVYNVMKTDTIGKPGRISEHEIYNISLVKRDDKWLVKMEGPLQSEKQNRD
;
A
#
# COMPACT_ATOMS: atom_id res chain seq x y z
N MET A 1 -61.96 25.24 -14.88
CA MET A 1 -61.76 24.27 -13.78
C MET A 1 -61.88 22.85 -14.35
N LYS A 2 -60.75 22.15 -14.49
CA LYS A 2 -60.54 20.69 -14.47
C LYS A 2 -59.12 20.41 -14.98
N ILE A 3 -58.22 20.24 -14.03
CA ILE A 3 -56.86 19.73 -14.24
C ILE A 3 -56.97 18.20 -14.18
N SER A 4 -56.40 17.49 -15.15
CA SER A 4 -56.08 16.05 -15.08
C SER A 4 -55.07 15.75 -16.19
N PHE A 5 -53.76 15.68 -15.90
CA PHE A 5 -52.93 14.54 -15.44
C PHE A 5 -52.80 13.39 -16.45
N LEU A 6 -51.57 12.84 -16.56
CA LEU A 6 -50.99 11.81 -17.46
C LEU A 6 -50.39 12.39 -18.75
N THR A 7 -49.09 12.27 -19.06
CA THR A 7 -48.10 11.23 -18.74
C THR A 7 -46.68 11.84 -18.78
N ILE A 8 -46.03 12.01 -17.63
CA ILE A 8 -44.57 12.18 -17.58
C ILE A 8 -44.01 10.79 -17.30
N VAL A 9 -43.49 10.18 -18.36
CA VAL A 9 -42.83 8.87 -18.33
C VAL A 9 -41.62 8.96 -17.40
N CYS A 10 -41.63 8.14 -16.35
CA CYS A 10 -40.52 7.90 -15.45
C CYS A 10 -39.26 7.49 -16.24
N LEU A 11 -38.34 8.44 -16.41
CA LEU A 11 -36.92 8.18 -16.66
C LEU A 11 -36.16 8.47 -15.36
N LEU A 12 -36.49 7.73 -14.30
CA LEU A 12 -35.62 7.56 -13.15
C LEU A 12 -34.90 6.24 -13.35
N ILE A 13 -33.87 6.29 -14.20
CA ILE A 13 -32.85 5.25 -14.22
C ILE A 13 -32.16 5.40 -12.86
N PHE A 14 -32.41 4.44 -11.96
CA PHE A 14 -31.70 4.32 -10.71
C PHE A 14 -30.21 4.14 -11.05
N TYR A 15 -29.46 5.24 -11.07
CA TYR A 15 -28.05 5.21 -10.74
C TYR A 15 -27.98 4.76 -9.28
N SER A 16 -27.98 3.43 -9.08
CA SER A 16 -27.50 2.84 -7.84
C SER A 16 -25.99 3.08 -7.82
N CYS A 17 -25.58 4.30 -7.50
CA CYS A 17 -24.28 4.53 -6.92
C CYS A 17 -24.32 3.78 -5.58
N THR A 18 -23.75 2.57 -5.54
CA THR A 18 -23.36 1.97 -4.27
C THR A 18 -22.34 2.92 -3.65
N GLU A 19 -22.80 3.80 -2.74
CA GLU A 19 -21.92 4.40 -1.75
C GLU A 19 -21.25 3.24 -1.04
N HIS A 20 -19.97 3.00 -1.34
CA HIS A 20 -19.14 2.12 -0.55
C HIS A 20 -18.96 2.85 0.78
N TYR A 21 -19.71 2.44 1.81
CA TYR A 21 -19.52 2.94 3.17
C TYR A 21 -18.21 2.33 3.67
N GLU A 22 -17.09 3.03 3.45
CA GLU A 22 -15.82 2.67 4.05
C GLU A 22 -15.93 2.83 5.57
N SER A 23 -15.49 1.81 6.31
CA SER A 23 -15.44 1.90 7.76
C SER A 23 -14.30 2.82 8.22
N GLU A 24 -14.41 3.43 9.40
CA GLU A 24 -13.30 4.24 9.96
C GLU A 24 -11.99 3.43 10.07
N ASP A 25 -12.08 2.12 10.34
CA ASP A 25 -10.91 1.25 10.36
C ASP A 25 -10.33 1.01 8.96
N GLU A 26 -11.17 0.89 7.93
CA GLU A 26 -10.75 0.77 6.53
C GLU A 26 -9.97 2.01 6.10
N GLU A 27 -10.50 3.21 6.34
CA GLU A 27 -9.80 4.48 6.05
C GLU A 27 -8.45 4.56 6.76
N LYS A 28 -8.38 4.20 8.05
CA LYS A 28 -7.12 4.20 8.82
C LYS A 28 -6.11 3.17 8.30
N ILE A 29 -6.58 1.98 7.88
CA ILE A 29 -5.74 0.94 7.29
C ILE A 29 -5.14 1.42 5.96
N ILE A 30 -5.98 1.97 5.07
CA ILE A 30 -5.55 2.52 3.77
C ILE A 30 -4.55 3.65 3.98
N SER A 31 -4.89 4.64 4.82
CA SER A 31 -4.02 5.78 5.08
C SER A 31 -2.65 5.38 5.65
N THR A 32 -2.64 4.42 6.59
CA THR A 32 -1.38 3.90 7.15
C THR A 32 -0.56 3.17 6.09
N THR A 33 -1.21 2.36 5.27
CA THR A 33 -0.56 1.59 4.20
C THR A 33 0.02 2.53 3.14
N ASP A 34 -0.75 3.51 2.68
CA ASP A 34 -0.32 4.46 1.65
C ASP A 34 0.84 5.33 2.12
N SER A 35 0.76 5.82 3.37
CA SER A 35 1.84 6.62 3.96
C SER A 35 3.12 5.79 4.12
N PHE A 36 2.99 4.55 4.62
CA PHE A 36 4.12 3.63 4.71
C PHE A 36 4.70 3.33 3.32
N ALA A 37 3.88 2.96 2.33
CA ALA A 37 4.31 2.60 0.99
C ALA A 37 5.02 3.76 0.28
N THR A 38 4.45 4.97 0.38
CA THR A 38 5.05 6.21 -0.15
C THR A 38 6.48 6.38 0.33
N HIS A 39 6.73 6.23 1.62
CA HIS A 39 8.05 6.45 2.19
C HIS A 39 8.99 5.24 2.01
N TYR A 40 8.49 4.03 2.27
CA TYR A 40 9.29 2.80 2.28
C TYR A 40 9.82 2.45 0.88
N PHE A 41 8.99 2.53 -0.16
CA PHE A 41 9.40 2.19 -1.52
C PHE A 41 10.22 3.28 -2.21
N ASN A 42 10.15 4.52 -1.72
CA ASN A 42 11.02 5.63 -2.12
C ASN A 42 12.26 5.80 -1.23
N TYR A 43 12.59 4.80 -0.40
CA TYR A 43 13.79 4.78 0.44
C TYR A 43 13.89 5.93 1.47
N ASN A 44 12.78 6.60 1.76
CA ASN A 44 12.61 7.55 2.87
C ASN A 44 12.34 6.75 4.17
N LEU A 45 13.29 5.89 4.55
CA LEU A 45 13.07 4.85 5.57
C LEU A 45 12.84 5.42 6.98
N LYS A 46 13.39 6.60 7.27
CA LYS A 46 13.16 7.28 8.55
C LYS A 46 11.70 7.75 8.65
N GLU A 47 11.14 8.22 7.55
CA GLU A 47 9.78 8.71 7.41
C GLU A 47 8.76 7.55 7.37
N ALA A 48 9.18 6.34 6.96
CA ALA A 48 8.33 5.15 7.04
C ALA A 48 8.16 4.63 8.49
N MET A 49 9.13 4.89 9.36
CA MET A 49 9.20 4.33 10.72
C MET A 49 7.96 4.60 11.61
N PRO A 50 7.34 5.80 11.60
CA PRO A 50 6.17 6.12 12.44
C PRO A 50 4.89 5.33 12.11
N PHE A 51 4.87 4.68 10.93
CA PHE A 51 3.77 3.82 10.47
C PHE A 51 3.99 2.35 10.84
N CYS A 52 5.16 2.01 11.39
CA CYS A 52 5.53 0.65 11.77
C CYS A 52 5.32 0.41 13.27
N THR A 53 5.14 -0.85 13.65
CA THR A 53 5.27 -1.25 15.06
C THR A 53 6.73 -1.11 15.53
N PRO A 54 6.99 -0.90 16.84
CA PRO A 54 8.34 -0.84 17.36
C PRO A 54 9.19 -2.09 17.04
N GLU A 55 8.59 -3.28 17.02
CA GLU A 55 9.31 -4.53 16.72
C GLU A 55 9.73 -4.61 15.24
N SER A 56 9.05 -3.86 14.37
CA SER A 56 9.32 -3.80 12.93
C SER A 56 10.50 -2.89 12.58
N GLU A 57 10.92 -2.01 13.51
CA GLU A 57 12.02 -1.06 13.33
C GLU A 57 13.34 -1.75 12.92
N LYS A 58 13.59 -2.97 13.44
CA LYS A 58 14.76 -3.77 13.08
C LYS A 58 14.83 -4.08 11.58
N TRP A 59 13.69 -4.25 10.92
CA TRP A 59 13.63 -4.56 9.49
C TRP A 59 13.79 -3.31 8.62
N ILE A 60 13.29 -2.17 9.07
CA ILE A 60 13.55 -0.87 8.44
C ILE A 60 15.04 -0.55 8.48
N ARG A 61 15.67 -0.70 9.67
CA ARG A 61 17.13 -0.55 9.82
C ARG A 61 17.92 -1.54 8.99
N TYR A 62 17.47 -2.80 8.94
CA TYR A 62 18.10 -3.80 8.09
C TYR A 62 18.10 -3.36 6.62
N LYS A 63 16.96 -2.91 6.09
CA LYS A 63 16.89 -2.37 4.72
C LYS A 63 17.84 -1.18 4.55
N ALA A 64 17.84 -0.24 5.49
CA ALA A 64 18.73 0.93 5.45
C ALA A 64 20.22 0.55 5.43
N SER A 65 20.61 -0.46 6.19
CA SER A 65 22.01 -0.94 6.26
C SER A 65 22.47 -1.70 5.01
N ASN A 66 21.54 -2.07 4.13
CA ASN A 66 21.82 -2.78 2.88
C ASN A 66 21.64 -1.87 1.65
N ILE A 67 21.74 -0.54 1.82
CA ILE A 67 21.79 0.43 0.73
C ILE A 67 23.25 0.82 0.48
N PHE A 68 23.72 0.60 -0.75
CA PHE A 68 25.06 0.99 -1.20
C PHE A 68 24.98 2.20 -2.15
N GLN A 69 26.14 2.79 -2.49
CA GLN A 69 26.17 3.97 -3.35
C GLN A 69 25.57 3.68 -4.73
N GLU A 70 25.80 2.48 -5.25
CA GLU A 70 25.27 2.02 -6.53
C GLU A 70 23.72 1.96 -6.51
N ASP A 71 23.12 1.61 -5.37
CA ASP A 71 21.66 1.62 -5.21
C ASP A 71 21.11 3.06 -5.19
N ILE A 72 21.84 3.98 -4.55
CA ILE A 72 21.49 5.42 -4.55
C ILE A 72 21.56 5.98 -5.97
N ASP A 73 22.55 5.58 -6.75
CA ASP A 73 22.70 6.02 -8.13
C ASP A 73 21.57 5.49 -9.02
N VAL A 74 21.13 4.24 -8.81
CA VAL A 74 19.93 3.69 -9.46
C VAL A 74 18.69 4.52 -9.13
N LEU A 75 18.45 4.80 -7.84
CA LEU A 75 17.30 5.61 -7.39
C LEU A 75 17.32 7.03 -7.97
N ARG A 76 18.50 7.67 -8.03
CA ARG A 76 18.65 9.04 -8.56
C ARG A 76 18.45 9.13 -10.07
N ASN A 77 18.71 8.05 -10.79
CA ASN A 77 18.55 7.99 -12.24
C ASN A 77 17.12 7.60 -12.66
N GLN A 78 16.21 7.35 -11.73
CA GLN A 78 14.80 7.16 -12.07
C GLN A 78 14.16 8.50 -12.45
N ASP A 79 13.47 8.54 -13.59
CA ASP A 79 12.68 9.70 -14.00
C ASP A 79 11.53 9.97 -13.01
N GLU A 80 10.96 8.90 -12.45
CA GLU A 80 9.88 8.94 -11.47
C GLU A 80 10.17 7.97 -10.31
N GLY A 81 9.85 8.41 -9.08
CA GLY A 81 9.93 7.55 -7.89
C GLY A 81 8.90 6.42 -7.91
N ALA A 82 8.99 5.53 -6.92
CA ALA A 82 8.03 4.44 -6.77
C ALA A 82 6.65 4.99 -6.44
N THR A 83 5.62 4.47 -7.12
CA THR A 83 4.21 4.77 -6.83
C THR A 83 3.50 3.50 -6.37
N HIS A 84 2.32 3.64 -5.76
CA HIS A 84 1.58 2.50 -5.24
C HIS A 84 0.08 2.67 -5.41
N LYS A 85 -0.62 1.55 -5.35
CA LYS A 85 -2.08 1.46 -5.27
C LYS A 85 -2.43 0.39 -4.24
N THR A 86 -3.17 0.80 -3.21
CA THR A 86 -3.80 -0.12 -2.28
C THR A 86 -5.00 -0.80 -2.97
N ASP A 87 -5.09 -2.12 -2.82
CA ASP A 87 -6.11 -2.98 -3.42
C ASP A 87 -6.91 -3.67 -2.30
N ASP A 88 -6.98 -5.00 -2.27
CA ASP A 88 -7.78 -5.72 -1.28
C ASP A 88 -7.26 -5.57 0.17
N ILE A 89 -8.21 -5.43 1.10
CA ILE A 89 -7.98 -5.53 2.55
C ILE A 89 -8.59 -6.84 3.05
N THR A 90 -7.75 -7.73 3.56
CA THR A 90 -8.16 -8.99 4.20
C THR A 90 -8.07 -8.86 5.71
N TYR A 91 -9.22 -8.75 6.39
CA TYR A 91 -9.27 -8.78 7.85
C TYR A 91 -9.00 -10.20 8.37
N VAL A 92 -7.95 -10.36 9.18
CA VAL A 92 -7.64 -11.62 9.87
C VAL A 92 -8.46 -11.73 11.15
N ASN A 93 -8.67 -10.61 11.83
CA ASN A 93 -9.57 -10.39 12.96
C ASN A 93 -9.76 -8.87 13.17
N ASP A 94 -10.51 -8.47 14.19
CA ASP A 94 -10.83 -7.06 14.51
C ASP A 94 -9.59 -6.17 14.78
N THR A 95 -8.43 -6.76 15.00
CA THR A 95 -7.17 -6.06 15.33
C THR A 95 -6.04 -6.38 14.37
N SER A 96 -6.28 -7.11 13.27
CA SER A 96 -5.25 -7.51 12.33
C SER A 96 -5.80 -7.61 10.91
N ALA A 97 -5.07 -7.03 9.96
CA ALA A 97 -5.42 -7.03 8.54
C ALA A 97 -4.18 -7.25 7.67
N ILE A 98 -4.40 -7.70 6.45
CA ILE A 98 -3.38 -7.81 5.40
C ILE A 98 -3.89 -7.01 4.21
N VAL A 99 -3.05 -6.08 3.74
CA VAL A 99 -3.38 -5.22 2.60
C VAL A 99 -2.54 -5.66 1.41
N LYS A 100 -3.20 -5.92 0.28
CA LYS A 100 -2.53 -6.13 -1.00
C LYS A 100 -2.19 -4.75 -1.58
N CYS A 101 -0.91 -4.52 -1.83
CA CYS A 101 -0.38 -3.25 -2.33
C CYS A 101 0.36 -3.48 -3.65
N HIS A 102 -0.13 -2.88 -4.73
CA HIS A 102 0.55 -2.83 -6.02
C HIS A 102 1.55 -1.68 -5.99
N VAL A 103 2.81 -1.95 -6.36
CA VAL A 103 3.88 -0.95 -6.34
C VAL A 103 4.55 -0.92 -7.70
N TYR A 104 4.72 0.27 -8.25
CA TYR A 104 5.27 0.50 -9.58
C TYR A 104 6.60 1.22 -9.48
N ASN A 105 7.48 1.02 -10.47
CA ASN A 105 8.82 1.61 -10.54
C ASN A 105 9.64 1.39 -9.26
N VAL A 106 9.52 0.21 -8.66
CA VAL A 106 10.11 -0.10 -7.36
C VAL A 106 11.50 -0.72 -7.50
N MET A 107 12.45 -0.25 -6.69
CA MET A 107 13.78 -0.87 -6.65
C MET A 107 13.74 -2.21 -5.90
N LYS A 108 14.06 -3.29 -6.62
CA LYS A 108 14.33 -4.61 -6.06
C LYS A 108 15.80 -4.77 -5.69
N THR A 109 16.03 -5.11 -4.44
CA THR A 109 17.33 -5.51 -3.90
C THR A 109 17.33 -7.03 -3.65
N ASP A 110 17.07 -7.82 -4.70
CA ASP A 110 16.87 -9.27 -4.60
C ASP A 110 18.16 -10.09 -4.71
N THR A 111 19.29 -9.42 -5.02
CA THR A 111 20.59 -10.07 -5.21
C THR A 111 21.64 -9.39 -4.33
N ILE A 112 22.12 -10.12 -3.32
CA ILE A 112 23.20 -9.63 -2.43
C ILE A 112 24.46 -9.34 -3.26
N GLY A 113 25.04 -8.15 -3.06
CA GLY A 113 26.29 -7.74 -3.72
C GLY A 113 26.11 -7.29 -5.18
N LYS A 114 24.87 -7.09 -5.64
CA LYS A 114 24.59 -6.41 -6.91
C LYS A 114 23.71 -5.18 -6.65
N PRO A 115 23.87 -4.12 -7.48
CA PRO A 115 22.96 -2.99 -7.43
C PRO A 115 21.52 -3.44 -7.61
N GLY A 116 20.61 -2.76 -6.93
CA GLY A 116 19.18 -2.92 -7.11
C GLY A 116 18.77 -2.66 -8.56
N ARG A 117 17.68 -3.28 -8.97
CA ARG A 117 17.07 -3.06 -10.29
C ARG A 117 15.68 -2.51 -10.13
N ILE A 118 15.28 -1.63 -11.04
CA ILE A 118 13.91 -1.14 -11.08
C ILE A 118 13.02 -2.24 -11.68
N SER A 119 11.96 -2.57 -10.97
CA SER A 119 10.87 -3.41 -11.47
C SER A 119 9.68 -2.51 -11.80
N GLU A 120 9.07 -2.73 -12.96
CA GLU A 120 7.91 -1.95 -13.41
C GLU A 120 6.71 -2.14 -12.48
N HIS A 121 6.51 -3.34 -11.95
CA HIS A 121 5.39 -3.67 -11.08
C HIS A 121 5.69 -4.86 -10.16
N GLU A 122 5.36 -4.70 -8.88
CA GLU A 122 5.41 -5.75 -7.86
C GLU A 122 4.16 -5.68 -6.98
N ILE A 123 3.81 -6.81 -6.36
CA ILE A 123 2.69 -6.91 -5.42
C ILE A 123 3.25 -7.27 -4.04
N TYR A 124 2.82 -6.56 -3.01
CA TYR A 124 3.22 -6.78 -1.62
C TYR A 124 2.00 -7.02 -0.75
N ASN A 125 2.08 -8.03 0.13
CA ASN A 125 1.13 -8.21 1.22
C ASN A 125 1.70 -7.53 2.48
N ILE A 126 1.07 -6.43 2.89
CA ILE A 126 1.49 -5.62 4.02
C ILE A 126 0.57 -5.97 5.20
N SER A 127 1.14 -6.59 6.23
CA SER A 127 0.40 -6.91 7.46
C SER A 127 0.30 -5.68 8.35
N LEU A 128 -0.90 -5.41 8.89
CA LEU A 128 -1.14 -4.37 9.89
C LEU A 128 -1.76 -4.97 11.16
N VAL A 129 -1.50 -4.30 12.28
CA VAL A 129 -2.09 -4.60 13.59
C VAL A 129 -2.60 -3.32 14.24
N LYS A 130 -3.77 -3.40 14.89
CA LYS A 130 -4.34 -2.30 15.66
C LYS A 130 -3.80 -2.33 17.09
N ARG A 131 -3.21 -1.22 17.56
CA ARG A 131 -2.72 -1.02 18.94
C ARG A 131 -3.15 0.36 19.40
N ASP A 132 -3.84 0.44 20.54
CA ASP A 132 -4.33 1.71 21.11
C ASP A 132 -5.10 2.56 20.09
N ASP A 133 -6.02 1.91 19.35
CA ASP A 133 -6.82 2.48 18.25
C ASP A 133 -6.04 2.98 17.02
N LYS A 134 -4.72 2.73 16.95
CA LYS A 134 -3.89 3.04 15.79
C LYS A 134 -3.51 1.78 15.01
N TRP A 135 -3.72 1.80 13.70
CA TRP A 135 -3.19 0.77 12.80
C TRP A 135 -1.71 1.03 12.50
N LEU A 136 -0.91 -0.03 12.54
CA LEU A 136 0.53 0.00 12.32
C LEU A 136 0.97 -1.18 11.47
N VAL A 137 1.90 -0.96 10.56
CA VAL A 137 2.54 -2.01 9.78
C VAL A 137 3.36 -2.92 10.69
N LYS A 138 3.07 -4.21 10.64
CA LYS A 138 3.74 -5.26 11.41
C LYS A 138 4.57 -6.14 10.48
N MET A 139 5.88 -5.97 10.54
CA MET A 139 6.84 -6.73 9.76
C MET A 139 7.40 -7.92 10.57
N GLU A 140 7.17 -9.14 10.08
CA GLU A 140 7.79 -10.37 10.63
C GLU A 140 9.16 -10.68 10.00
N GLY A 141 9.52 -9.97 8.93
CA GLY A 141 10.75 -10.09 8.15
C GLY A 141 10.95 -8.90 7.23
N PRO A 142 12.06 -8.83 6.47
CA PRO A 142 12.20 -7.86 5.39
C PRO A 142 11.04 -8.03 4.39
N LEU A 143 10.39 -6.94 4.00
CA LEU A 143 9.23 -7.00 3.11
C LEU A 143 9.60 -7.65 1.77
N GLN A 144 8.87 -8.71 1.40
CA GLN A 144 9.06 -9.43 0.14
C GLN A 144 7.85 -9.23 -0.76
N SER A 145 8.08 -9.06 -2.06
CA SER A 145 6.97 -9.11 -3.01
C SER A 145 6.51 -10.54 -3.20
N GLU A 146 5.26 -10.70 -3.65
CA GLU A 146 4.76 -11.99 -4.10
C GLU A 146 5.67 -12.53 -5.21
N LYS A 147 6.00 -13.82 -5.13
CA LYS A 147 6.66 -14.48 -6.25
C LYS A 147 5.63 -14.55 -7.37
N GLN A 148 5.87 -13.85 -8.47
CA GLN A 148 5.20 -14.17 -9.72
C GLN A 148 5.48 -15.64 -10.03
N ASN A 149 4.45 -16.49 -9.91
CA ASN A 149 4.47 -17.78 -10.57
C ASN A 149 4.60 -17.48 -12.06
N ARG A 150 5.74 -17.87 -12.64
CA ARG A 150 5.88 -17.90 -14.09
C ARG A 150 5.10 -19.14 -14.53
N ASP A 151 3.87 -18.92 -14.97
CA ASP A 151 3.12 -19.92 -15.73
C ASP A 151 3.85 -20.27 -17.03
#